data_AF-A0A5N6AGA4-F1
#
_entry.id   AF-A0A5N6AGA4-F1
#
_cell.length_a   1.000
_cell.length_b   1.000
_cell.length_c   1.000
_cell.angle_alpha   90.00
_cell.angle_beta   90.00
_cell.angle_gamma   90.00
#
_symmetry.space_group_name_H-M   'P 1'
#
loop_
_entity.id
_entity.type
_entity.pdbx_description
1 polymer ?
#
loop_
_entity_poly.entity_id
_entity_poly.type
_entity_poly.pdbx_seq_one_letter_code
_entity_poly.pdbx_strand_id
1 'polypeptide(L)'
;MTSPSPGRGQEGVHRPELAPLWRAVHDRLSSGRPVSRVRVGPLDEAQREALADLLGMERLPAVRPFVPLARLEEAVGELSGRTVRETVHALLGPLDDRAETRRRREAERAELWAWLDDHPTVRAQPALAAWAASCRAAGLVDGSPTRTRSLLTDALTVLDALPAPAEPLPAFAARVLRGDSHALDDGTRLSSLVLRALAALHDGDPPRSAAERRAQWARVGIADDELSTTVLVAGLRPLGGGALARLVRLCADAGQAASVTLAQLRAPGEFATDARAKPVVSIVENPSVLALAVRRFGPRCPPLVCTSGWPNSAVLLLLRLLAEGGAALRYHGDFDGEGIRIAAHVLARTSARPWRMAAADYRAAVARAPHGPPPGRLTEAPWDPELTDAIAEHNVSIVEELVADSLLADLAAAASGDGRAPGLDLDGVGGEKVGRAFSPLSGRATISPRTVTE
;
A
#
# COMPACT_ATOMS: atom_id res chain seq x y z
N MET A 1 -64.36 -40.48 22.84
CA MET A 1 -63.23 -39.56 22.58
C MET A 1 -62.88 -39.69 21.11
N THR A 2 -63.41 -38.76 20.32
CA THR A 2 -63.32 -38.74 18.86
C THR A 2 -61.98 -38.13 18.48
N SER A 3 -61.15 -38.86 17.74
CA SER A 3 -59.90 -38.35 17.17
C SER A 3 -60.20 -37.18 16.22
N PRO A 4 -59.45 -36.06 16.26
CA PRO A 4 -59.65 -34.97 15.32
C PRO A 4 -59.15 -35.37 13.93
N SER A 5 -59.99 -35.18 12.91
CA SER A 5 -59.67 -35.41 11.49
C SER A 5 -58.49 -34.53 11.05
N PRO A 6 -57.38 -35.11 10.54
CA PRO A 6 -56.17 -34.36 10.17
C PRO A 6 -56.24 -33.65 8.80
N GLY A 7 -57.43 -33.49 8.19
CA GLY A 7 -57.57 -33.02 6.79
C GLY A 7 -58.06 -31.57 6.58
N ARG A 8 -58.98 -31.06 7.41
CA ARG A 8 -59.67 -29.77 7.11
C ARG A 8 -58.85 -28.51 7.38
N GLY A 9 -57.88 -28.58 8.29
CA GLY A 9 -57.09 -27.43 8.71
C GLY A 9 -56.03 -26.98 7.69
N GLN A 10 -55.46 -27.93 6.94
CA GLN A 10 -54.49 -27.63 5.88
C GLN A 10 -55.16 -26.97 4.66
N GLU A 11 -56.37 -27.40 4.27
CA GLU A 11 -57.09 -26.84 3.11
C GLU A 11 -57.37 -25.33 3.24
N GLY A 12 -57.57 -24.83 4.46
CA GLY A 12 -57.84 -23.40 4.70
C GLY A 12 -56.63 -22.48 4.43
N VAL A 13 -55.42 -22.94 4.74
CA VAL A 13 -54.16 -22.18 4.60
C VAL A 13 -53.63 -22.22 3.16
N HIS A 14 -53.92 -23.31 2.43
CA HIS A 14 -53.50 -23.54 1.04
C HIS A 14 -54.45 -22.95 -0.02
N ARG A 15 -55.48 -22.20 0.37
CA ARG A 15 -56.42 -21.55 -0.55
C ARG A 15 -55.69 -20.64 -1.56
N PRO A 16 -55.94 -20.76 -2.88
CA PRO A 16 -55.28 -19.94 -3.89
C PRO A 16 -55.57 -18.44 -3.71
N GLU A 17 -56.72 -18.09 -3.11
CA GLU A 17 -57.11 -16.73 -2.76
C GLU A 17 -56.17 -16.09 -1.71
N LEU A 18 -55.44 -16.89 -0.93
CA LEU A 18 -54.44 -16.41 0.03
C LEU A 18 -53.04 -16.21 -0.60
N ALA A 19 -52.84 -16.55 -1.88
CA ALA A 19 -51.54 -16.40 -2.54
C ALA A 19 -50.95 -14.97 -2.47
N PRO A 20 -51.73 -13.86 -2.57
CA PRO A 20 -51.19 -12.51 -2.40
C PRO A 20 -50.70 -12.24 -0.97
N LEU A 21 -51.36 -12.80 0.05
CA LEU A 21 -50.92 -12.73 1.44
C LEU A 21 -49.58 -13.45 1.59
N TRP A 22 -49.49 -14.71 1.16
CA TRP A 22 -48.28 -15.51 1.30
C TRP A 22 -47.08 -14.89 0.57
N ARG A 23 -47.29 -14.31 -0.62
CA ARG A 23 -46.25 -13.55 -1.34
C ARG A 23 -45.78 -12.32 -0.56
N ALA A 24 -46.71 -11.51 -0.06
CA ALA A 24 -46.36 -10.32 0.72
C ALA A 24 -45.63 -10.68 2.03
N VAL A 25 -46.03 -11.78 2.68
CA VAL A 25 -45.38 -12.30 3.89
C VAL A 25 -43.99 -12.85 3.55
N HIS A 26 -43.85 -13.64 2.47
CA HIS A 26 -42.55 -14.13 1.98
C HIS A 26 -41.61 -12.98 1.70
N ASP A 27 -42.02 -11.98 0.91
CA ASP A 27 -41.18 -10.82 0.59
C ASP A 27 -40.74 -10.07 1.87
N ARG A 28 -41.66 -9.90 2.81
CA ARG A 28 -41.40 -9.13 4.04
C ARG A 28 -40.52 -9.91 5.00
N LEU A 29 -40.72 -11.20 5.20
CA LEU A 29 -39.86 -12.06 6.02
C LEU A 29 -38.48 -12.22 5.35
N SER A 30 -38.44 -12.33 4.03
CA SER A 30 -37.20 -12.39 3.23
C SER A 30 -36.39 -11.09 3.26
N SER A 31 -36.89 -10.03 3.91
CA SER A 31 -36.13 -8.79 4.11
C SER A 31 -35.03 -8.90 5.17
N GLY A 32 -35.10 -9.91 6.06
CA GLY A 32 -34.15 -10.10 7.17
C GLY A 32 -34.32 -9.13 8.35
N ARG A 33 -35.36 -8.30 8.36
CA ARG A 33 -35.66 -7.34 9.44
C ARG A 33 -36.82 -7.85 10.30
N PRO A 34 -36.90 -7.47 11.59
CA PRO A 34 -38.09 -7.73 12.40
C PRO A 34 -39.37 -7.29 11.69
N VAL A 35 -40.40 -8.15 11.72
CA VAL A 35 -41.69 -7.93 11.07
C VAL A 35 -42.77 -7.96 12.12
N SER A 36 -43.42 -6.82 12.37
CA SER A 36 -44.60 -6.73 13.24
C SER A 36 -45.91 -6.78 12.46
N ARG A 37 -45.91 -6.30 11.22
CA ARG A 37 -47.07 -6.27 10.32
C ARG A 37 -46.65 -6.32 8.86
N VAL A 38 -47.52 -6.88 8.01
CA VAL A 38 -47.33 -7.01 6.57
C VAL A 38 -48.44 -6.25 5.85
N ARG A 39 -48.08 -5.40 4.88
CA ARG A 39 -49.06 -4.76 4.00
C ARG A 39 -49.36 -5.71 2.85
N VAL A 40 -50.64 -6.03 2.65
CA VAL A 40 -51.11 -6.94 1.60
C VAL A 40 -51.94 -6.16 0.58
N GLY A 41 -51.95 -6.59 -0.67
CA GLY A 41 -52.87 -6.10 -1.70
C GLY A 41 -52.26 -5.18 -2.76
N PRO A 42 -53.08 -4.66 -3.69
CA PRO A 42 -54.55 -4.67 -3.65
C PRO A 42 -55.17 -6.08 -3.71
N LEU A 43 -56.20 -6.33 -2.91
CA LEU A 43 -56.96 -7.58 -2.84
C LEU A 43 -58.33 -7.42 -3.52
N ASP A 44 -58.77 -8.44 -4.26
CA ASP A 44 -60.15 -8.56 -4.76
C ASP A 44 -61.12 -9.09 -3.67
N GLU A 45 -62.41 -9.20 -3.99
CA GLU A 45 -63.43 -9.63 -3.00
C GLU A 45 -63.16 -11.03 -2.45
N ALA A 46 -62.87 -12.00 -3.32
CA ALA A 46 -62.61 -13.38 -2.92
C ALA A 46 -61.36 -13.50 -2.03
N GLN A 47 -60.31 -12.72 -2.33
CA GLN A 47 -59.10 -12.64 -1.50
C GLN A 47 -59.35 -11.95 -0.16
N ARG A 48 -60.24 -10.96 -0.11
CA ARG A 48 -60.65 -10.29 1.14
C ARG A 48 -61.48 -11.22 2.01
N GLU A 49 -62.39 -11.99 1.43
CA GLU A 49 -63.17 -13.04 2.12
C GLU A 49 -62.24 -14.12 2.69
N ALA A 50 -61.34 -14.67 1.87
CA ALA A 50 -60.39 -15.68 2.33
C ALA A 50 -59.47 -15.17 3.46
N LEU A 51 -59.04 -13.91 3.40
CA LEU A 51 -58.26 -13.29 4.48
C LEU A 51 -59.09 -13.07 5.75
N ALA A 52 -60.36 -12.69 5.62
CA ALA A 52 -61.27 -12.54 6.76
C ALA A 52 -61.54 -13.89 7.45
N ASP A 53 -61.80 -14.94 6.66
CA ASP A 53 -61.97 -16.32 7.12
C ASP A 53 -60.73 -16.79 7.90
N LEU A 54 -59.54 -16.61 7.31
CA LEU A 54 -58.28 -17.03 7.92
C LEU A 54 -58.04 -16.37 9.27
N LEU A 55 -58.35 -15.08 9.40
CA LEU A 55 -58.06 -14.29 10.60
C LEU A 55 -59.26 -14.18 11.56
N GLY A 56 -60.37 -14.88 11.29
CA GLY A 56 -61.60 -14.81 12.09
C GLY A 56 -62.19 -13.41 12.19
N MET A 57 -62.22 -12.66 11.10
CA MET A 57 -62.69 -11.26 11.08
C MET A 57 -64.20 -11.19 10.81
N GLU A 58 -64.92 -10.42 11.63
CA GLU A 58 -66.37 -10.16 11.45
C GLU A 58 -66.70 -9.24 10.27
N ARG A 59 -65.68 -8.55 9.72
CA ARG A 59 -65.83 -7.61 8.60
C ARG A 59 -64.73 -7.82 7.58
N LEU A 60 -65.08 -7.64 6.30
CA LEU A 60 -64.14 -7.71 5.20
C LEU A 60 -63.03 -6.64 5.34
N PRO A 61 -61.75 -7.03 5.23
CA PRO A 61 -60.62 -6.10 5.34
C PRO A 61 -60.62 -5.06 4.22
N ALA A 62 -59.87 -3.98 4.37
CA ALA A 62 -59.69 -2.99 3.29
C ALA A 62 -59.00 -3.61 2.06
N VAL A 63 -59.03 -2.93 0.90
CA VAL A 63 -58.36 -3.39 -0.33
C VAL A 63 -56.84 -3.55 -0.16
N ARG A 64 -56.21 -2.78 0.73
CA ARG A 64 -54.78 -2.91 1.07
C ARG A 64 -54.55 -2.99 2.58
N PRO A 65 -54.90 -4.11 3.24
CA PRO A 65 -54.86 -4.19 4.69
C PRO A 65 -53.43 -4.32 5.22
N PHE A 66 -53.22 -3.93 6.48
CA PHE A 66 -52.06 -4.34 7.26
C PHE A 66 -52.45 -5.52 8.14
N VAL A 67 -51.75 -6.63 8.01
CA VAL A 67 -51.96 -7.84 8.79
C VAL A 67 -50.86 -7.91 9.86
N PRO A 68 -51.19 -7.84 11.17
CA PRO A 68 -50.22 -8.07 12.23
C PRO A 68 -49.68 -9.49 12.15
N LEU A 69 -48.36 -9.67 12.18
CA LEU A 69 -47.75 -11.00 12.03
C LEU A 69 -48.14 -11.92 13.19
N ALA A 70 -48.22 -11.40 14.41
CA ALA A 70 -48.64 -12.18 15.58
C ALA A 70 -50.03 -12.80 15.43
N ARG A 71 -50.99 -12.05 14.85
CA ARG A 71 -52.35 -12.56 14.57
C ARG A 71 -52.35 -13.63 13.47
N LEU A 72 -51.46 -13.49 12.50
CA LEU A 72 -51.31 -14.48 11.44
C LEU A 72 -50.64 -15.75 11.98
N GLU A 73 -49.67 -15.63 12.88
CA GLU A 73 -49.03 -16.78 13.57
C GLU A 73 -50.03 -17.56 14.42
N GLU A 74 -50.89 -16.87 15.17
CA GLU A 74 -51.97 -17.49 15.94
C GLU A 74 -52.92 -18.28 15.02
N ALA A 75 -53.46 -17.63 13.98
CA ALA A 75 -54.38 -18.26 13.03
C ALA A 75 -53.76 -19.47 12.30
N VAL A 76 -52.52 -19.35 11.82
CA VAL A 76 -51.84 -20.44 11.12
C VAL A 76 -51.50 -21.59 12.07
N GLY A 77 -51.09 -21.26 13.30
CA GLY A 77 -50.80 -22.24 14.35
C GLY A 77 -52.04 -23.07 14.71
N GLU A 78 -53.19 -22.43 14.90
CA GLU A 78 -54.45 -23.09 15.21
C GLU A 78 -54.95 -23.99 14.06
N LEU A 79 -54.83 -23.53 12.81
CA LEU A 79 -55.36 -24.25 11.65
C LEU A 79 -54.46 -25.38 11.16
N SER A 80 -53.14 -25.20 11.23
CA SER A 80 -52.18 -26.11 10.56
C SER A 80 -51.18 -26.77 11.50
N GLY A 81 -51.06 -26.31 12.75
CA GLY A 81 -50.01 -26.73 13.69
C GLY A 81 -48.59 -26.30 13.28
N ARG A 82 -48.46 -25.43 12.27
CA ARG A 82 -47.18 -24.90 11.76
C ARG A 82 -47.06 -23.41 12.06
N THR A 83 -45.84 -22.91 12.05
CA THR A 83 -45.58 -21.47 12.04
C THR A 83 -45.87 -20.86 10.66
N VAL A 84 -46.09 -19.55 10.61
CA VAL A 84 -46.18 -18.80 9.33
C VAL A 84 -44.92 -19.01 8.49
N ARG A 85 -43.76 -19.08 9.14
CA ARG A 85 -42.47 -19.28 8.48
C ARG A 85 -42.39 -20.62 7.74
N GLU A 86 -42.81 -21.70 8.39
CA GLU A 86 -42.85 -23.05 7.79
C GLU A 86 -43.89 -23.13 6.67
N THR A 87 -45.06 -22.51 6.86
CA THR A 87 -46.13 -22.44 5.86
C THR A 87 -45.66 -21.72 4.60
N VAL A 88 -45.03 -20.55 4.75
CA VAL A 88 -44.48 -19.79 3.62
C VAL A 88 -43.35 -20.55 2.93
N HIS A 89 -42.48 -21.22 3.70
CA HIS A 89 -41.42 -22.07 3.14
C HIS A 89 -42.02 -23.17 2.26
N ALA A 90 -43.03 -23.87 2.76
CA ALA A 90 -43.68 -24.96 2.01
C ALA A 90 -44.40 -24.47 0.75
N LEU A 91 -44.96 -23.26 0.78
CA LEU A 91 -45.75 -22.68 -0.32
C LEU A 91 -44.91 -22.00 -1.40
N LEU A 92 -43.87 -21.27 -1.02
CA LEU A 92 -43.14 -20.36 -1.91
C LEU A 92 -41.62 -20.62 -1.94
N GLY A 93 -41.14 -21.60 -1.17
CA GLY A 93 -39.72 -21.92 -1.04
C GLY A 93 -39.03 -21.14 0.08
N PRO A 94 -37.70 -21.32 0.23
CA PRO A 94 -36.94 -20.78 1.35
C PRO A 94 -37.04 -19.25 1.46
N LEU A 95 -36.93 -18.75 2.69
CA LEU A 95 -36.87 -17.32 2.99
C LEU A 95 -35.42 -16.83 2.94
N ASP A 96 -35.17 -15.76 2.20
CA ASP A 96 -33.85 -15.13 2.16
C ASP A 96 -33.59 -14.28 3.40
N ASP A 97 -32.31 -14.03 3.72
CA ASP A 97 -31.94 -12.94 4.61
C ASP A 97 -31.22 -11.84 3.83
N ARG A 98 -32.02 -10.97 3.21
CA ARG A 98 -31.49 -9.83 2.45
C ARG A 98 -30.79 -8.81 3.33
N ALA A 99 -31.14 -8.71 4.62
CA ALA A 99 -30.45 -7.81 5.55
C ALA A 99 -29.04 -8.33 5.85
N GLU A 100 -28.93 -9.62 6.19
CA GLU A 100 -27.66 -10.28 6.45
C GLU A 100 -26.78 -10.30 5.22
N THR A 101 -27.34 -10.60 4.05
CA THR A 101 -26.59 -10.56 2.78
C THR A 101 -26.02 -9.17 2.50
N ARG A 102 -26.76 -8.09 2.79
CA ARG A 102 -26.25 -6.72 2.68
C ARG A 102 -25.16 -6.43 3.70
N ARG A 103 -25.37 -6.78 4.97
CA ARG A 103 -24.37 -6.61 6.04
C ARG A 103 -23.07 -7.32 5.70
N ARG A 104 -23.15 -8.57 5.23
CA ARG A 104 -21.97 -9.33 4.80
C ARG A 104 -21.23 -8.65 3.64
N ARG A 105 -21.95 -8.17 2.62
CA ARG A 105 -21.33 -7.43 1.49
C ARG A 105 -20.68 -6.11 1.92
N GLU A 106 -21.31 -5.40 2.83
CA GLU A 106 -20.76 -4.17 3.42
C GLU A 106 -19.51 -4.46 4.25
N ALA A 107 -19.52 -5.52 5.05
CA ALA A 107 -18.37 -5.99 5.82
C ALA A 107 -17.21 -6.42 4.92
N GLU A 108 -17.45 -7.27 3.90
CA GLU A 108 -16.42 -7.70 2.93
C GLU A 108 -15.79 -6.51 2.20
N ARG A 109 -16.60 -5.49 1.85
CA ARG A 109 -16.10 -4.26 1.25
C ARG A 109 -15.26 -3.45 2.24
N ALA A 110 -15.70 -3.32 3.49
CA ALA A 110 -14.95 -2.61 4.52
C ALA A 110 -13.60 -3.29 4.81
N GLU A 111 -13.59 -4.62 4.93
CA GLU A 111 -12.38 -5.42 5.13
C GLU A 111 -11.38 -5.27 3.98
N LEU A 112 -11.85 -5.24 2.73
CA LEU A 112 -10.99 -4.99 1.56
C LEU A 112 -10.27 -3.64 1.67
N TRP A 113 -11.00 -2.58 1.97
CA TRP A 113 -10.43 -1.24 1.98
C TRP A 113 -9.55 -0.99 3.21
N ALA A 114 -9.92 -1.55 4.36
CA ALA A 114 -9.06 -1.56 5.55
C ALA A 114 -7.74 -2.30 5.28
N TRP A 115 -7.80 -3.44 4.59
CA TRP A 115 -6.58 -4.16 4.18
C TRP A 115 -5.67 -3.34 3.26
N LEU A 116 -6.24 -2.57 2.32
CA LEU A 116 -5.45 -1.74 1.41
C LEU A 116 -4.73 -0.61 2.17
N ASP A 117 -5.45 0.08 3.06
CA ASP A 117 -4.89 1.16 3.88
C ASP A 117 -3.78 0.63 4.80
N ASP A 118 -3.97 -0.57 5.35
CA ASP A 118 -3.03 -1.20 6.27
C ASP A 118 -1.86 -1.92 5.58
N HIS A 119 -1.85 -1.97 4.24
CA HIS A 119 -0.83 -2.70 3.50
C HIS A 119 0.57 -2.08 3.73
N PRO A 120 1.63 -2.87 3.99
CA PRO A 120 2.96 -2.36 4.26
C PRO A 120 3.49 -1.36 3.22
N THR A 121 3.29 -1.64 1.93
CA THR A 121 3.68 -0.73 0.83
C THR A 121 2.98 0.63 0.90
N VAL A 122 1.69 0.66 1.28
CA VAL A 122 0.91 1.90 1.40
C VAL A 122 1.35 2.68 2.64
N ARG A 123 1.50 2.00 3.79
CA ARG A 123 1.95 2.66 5.03
C ARG A 123 3.40 3.15 4.96
N ALA A 124 4.27 2.44 4.25
CA ALA A 124 5.65 2.86 4.06
C ALA A 124 5.78 4.13 3.19
N GLN A 125 4.74 4.46 2.43
CA GLN A 125 4.73 5.58 1.48
C GLN A 125 3.45 6.40 1.64
N PRO A 126 3.43 7.40 2.53
CA PRO A 126 2.22 8.18 2.81
C PRO A 126 1.54 8.80 1.58
N ALA A 127 2.30 9.11 0.52
CA ALA A 127 1.74 9.56 -0.77
C ALA A 127 0.77 8.55 -1.43
N LEU A 128 0.90 7.25 -1.14
CA LEU A 128 -0.01 6.22 -1.64
C LEU A 128 -1.37 6.20 -0.93
N ALA A 129 -1.53 6.89 0.21
CA ALA A 129 -2.84 6.98 0.88
C ALA A 129 -3.88 7.65 -0.03
N ALA A 130 -3.49 8.70 -0.76
CA ALA A 130 -4.37 9.36 -1.73
C ALA A 130 -4.75 8.43 -2.89
N TRP A 131 -3.80 7.60 -3.35
CA TRP A 131 -4.06 6.58 -4.35
C TRP A 131 -5.04 5.52 -3.84
N ALA A 132 -4.85 5.00 -2.62
CA ALA A 132 -5.76 4.04 -2.00
C ALA A 132 -7.19 4.59 -1.84
N ALA A 133 -7.31 5.86 -1.41
CA ALA A 133 -8.57 6.58 -1.35
C ALA A 133 -9.23 6.70 -2.74
N SER A 134 -8.43 6.98 -3.79
CA SER A 134 -8.93 7.04 -5.17
C SER A 134 -9.44 5.68 -5.68
N CYS A 135 -8.78 4.58 -5.31
CA CYS A 135 -9.24 3.23 -5.62
C CYS A 135 -10.58 2.94 -4.94
N ARG A 136 -10.73 3.33 -3.67
CA ARG A 136 -11.99 3.19 -2.92
C ARG A 136 -13.12 4.00 -3.55
N ALA A 137 -12.85 5.21 -3.98
CA ALA A 137 -13.82 6.08 -4.64
C ALA A 137 -14.26 5.52 -6.00
N ALA A 138 -13.34 4.90 -6.76
CA ALA A 138 -13.66 4.22 -8.02
C ALA A 138 -14.54 2.97 -7.83
N GLY A 139 -14.55 2.39 -6.62
CA GLY A 139 -15.41 1.26 -6.26
C GLY A 139 -14.81 -0.10 -6.60
N LEU A 140 -15.67 -1.12 -6.60
CA LEU A 140 -15.26 -2.51 -6.81
C LEU A 140 -15.18 -2.86 -8.30
N VAL A 141 -14.13 -3.59 -8.67
CA VAL A 141 -13.95 -4.21 -9.98
C VAL A 141 -15.07 -5.23 -10.20
N ASP A 142 -15.95 -4.92 -11.16
CA ASP A 142 -17.13 -5.73 -11.52
C ASP A 142 -18.01 -6.09 -10.30
N GLY A 143 -18.05 -5.21 -9.28
CA GLY A 143 -18.82 -5.44 -8.06
C GLY A 143 -18.25 -6.52 -7.13
N SER A 144 -17.05 -7.05 -7.39
CA SER A 144 -16.46 -8.16 -6.64
C SER A 144 -15.31 -7.69 -5.72
N PRO A 145 -15.44 -7.86 -4.38
CA PRO A 145 -14.34 -7.61 -3.46
C PRO A 145 -13.12 -8.48 -3.76
N THR A 146 -13.32 -9.77 -4.05
CA THR A 146 -12.24 -10.72 -4.35
C THR A 146 -11.45 -10.31 -5.59
N ARG A 147 -12.11 -9.98 -6.71
CA ARG A 147 -11.41 -9.52 -7.92
C ARG A 147 -10.67 -8.21 -7.70
N THR A 148 -11.29 -7.29 -6.97
CA THR A 148 -10.66 -6.01 -6.61
C THR A 148 -9.40 -6.25 -5.78
N ARG A 149 -9.48 -7.15 -4.78
CA ARG A 149 -8.34 -7.55 -3.95
C ARG A 149 -7.21 -8.12 -4.80
N SER A 150 -7.51 -9.08 -5.68
CA SER A 150 -6.49 -9.67 -6.56
C SER A 150 -5.79 -8.62 -7.43
N LEU A 151 -6.54 -7.71 -8.05
CA LEU A 151 -5.97 -6.64 -8.86
C LEU A 151 -5.09 -5.69 -8.04
N LEU A 152 -5.54 -5.32 -6.84
CA LEU A 152 -4.77 -4.46 -5.94
C LEU A 152 -3.51 -5.16 -5.44
N THR A 153 -3.57 -6.46 -5.12
CA THR A 153 -2.40 -7.25 -4.73
C THR A 153 -1.36 -7.27 -5.85
N ASP A 154 -1.77 -7.49 -7.09
CA ASP A 154 -0.85 -7.47 -8.24
C ASP A 154 -0.22 -6.08 -8.42
N ALA A 155 -0.99 -5.01 -8.23
CA ALA A 155 -0.46 -3.65 -8.29
C ALA A 155 0.53 -3.33 -7.17
N LEU A 156 0.23 -3.74 -5.94
CA LEU A 156 1.12 -3.59 -4.79
C LEU A 156 2.41 -4.40 -4.99
N THR A 157 2.32 -5.59 -5.58
CA THR A 157 3.49 -6.42 -5.96
C THR A 157 4.38 -5.69 -6.97
N VAL A 158 3.77 -5.05 -7.96
CA VAL A 158 4.51 -4.21 -8.93
C VAL A 158 5.18 -3.04 -8.21
N LEU A 159 4.44 -2.27 -7.41
CA LEU A 159 4.98 -1.11 -6.68
C LEU A 159 6.14 -1.50 -5.75
N ASP A 160 6.03 -2.63 -5.06
CA ASP A 160 7.08 -3.15 -4.18
C ASP A 160 8.34 -3.60 -4.95
N ALA A 161 8.22 -3.93 -6.24
CA ALA A 161 9.35 -4.25 -7.09
C ALA A 161 10.04 -3.03 -7.75
N LEU A 162 9.50 -1.80 -7.59
CA LEU A 162 9.98 -0.58 -8.28
C LEU A 162 10.80 0.41 -7.42
N PRO A 163 11.95 0.91 -7.88
CA PRO A 163 12.40 0.92 -9.26
C PRO A 163 13.01 -0.42 -9.70
N ALA A 164 12.69 -0.81 -10.92
CA ALA A 164 13.22 -2.01 -11.55
C ALA A 164 14.68 -1.80 -11.96
N PRO A 165 15.49 -2.87 -12.00
CA PRO A 165 16.84 -2.80 -12.50
C PRO A 165 16.79 -2.71 -14.03
N ALA A 166 16.52 -1.51 -14.59
CA ALA A 166 16.50 -1.18 -16.02
C ALA A 166 16.27 -2.40 -16.92
N GLU A 167 15.03 -2.86 -17.00
CA GLU A 167 14.62 -4.02 -17.79
C GLU A 167 13.38 -3.67 -18.63
N PRO A 168 13.10 -4.39 -19.74
CA PRO A 168 11.90 -4.18 -20.54
C PRO A 168 10.61 -4.45 -19.75
N LEU A 169 9.57 -3.64 -19.97
CA LEU A 169 8.27 -3.78 -19.29
C LEU A 169 7.69 -5.22 -19.35
N PRO A 170 7.71 -5.94 -20.49
CA PRO A 170 7.20 -7.31 -20.53
C PRO A 170 8.02 -8.31 -19.69
N ALA A 171 9.33 -8.12 -19.62
CA ALA A 171 10.21 -8.95 -18.80
C ALA A 171 9.96 -8.72 -17.30
N PHE A 172 9.84 -7.44 -16.91
CA PHE A 172 9.45 -7.05 -15.56
C PHE A 172 8.09 -7.63 -15.17
N ALA A 173 7.08 -7.48 -16.04
CA ALA A 173 5.73 -8.00 -15.81
C ALA A 173 5.75 -9.53 -15.60
N ALA A 174 6.41 -10.28 -16.48
CA ALA A 174 6.53 -11.73 -16.34
C ALA A 174 7.22 -12.13 -15.03
N ARG A 175 8.27 -11.40 -14.63
CA ARG A 175 9.03 -11.67 -13.40
C ARG A 175 8.21 -11.45 -12.13
N VAL A 176 7.40 -10.39 -12.09
CA VAL A 176 6.66 -9.99 -10.87
C VAL A 176 5.22 -10.51 -10.82
N LEU A 177 4.63 -10.85 -11.98
CA LEU A 177 3.22 -11.23 -12.11
C LEU A 177 3.05 -12.66 -12.63
N ARG A 178 3.75 -13.61 -12.00
CA ARG A 178 3.54 -15.06 -12.21
C ARG A 178 3.68 -15.50 -13.69
N GLY A 179 4.56 -14.86 -14.45
CA GLY A 179 4.83 -15.19 -15.85
C GLY A 179 3.96 -14.44 -16.87
N ASP A 180 3.04 -13.57 -16.45
CA ASP A 180 2.23 -12.79 -17.37
C ASP A 180 2.99 -11.55 -17.90
N SER A 181 3.60 -11.69 -19.08
CA SER A 181 4.34 -10.60 -19.74
C SER A 181 3.47 -9.46 -20.26
N HIS A 182 2.15 -9.65 -20.33
CA HIS A 182 1.19 -8.68 -20.89
C HIS A 182 0.34 -8.00 -19.82
N ALA A 183 0.48 -8.40 -18.55
CA ALA A 183 -0.32 -7.87 -17.45
C ALA A 183 -0.22 -6.34 -17.25
N LEU A 184 0.90 -5.73 -17.70
CA LEU A 184 1.14 -4.28 -17.62
C LEU A 184 1.02 -3.56 -18.97
N ASP A 185 0.48 -4.23 -19.99
CA ASP A 185 0.26 -3.63 -21.30
C ASP A 185 -0.65 -2.40 -21.21
N ASP A 186 -0.46 -1.50 -22.16
CA ASP A 186 -1.25 -0.28 -22.29
C ASP A 186 -2.75 -0.62 -22.40
N GLY A 187 -3.58 0.07 -21.61
CA GLY A 187 -5.02 -0.14 -21.57
C GLY A 187 -5.49 -1.23 -20.60
N THR A 188 -4.57 -1.99 -20.00
CA THR A 188 -4.94 -2.89 -18.89
C THR A 188 -5.35 -2.10 -17.65
N ARG A 189 -6.27 -2.66 -16.85
CA ARG A 189 -6.70 -2.08 -15.57
C ARG A 189 -5.52 -1.99 -14.59
N LEU A 190 -4.64 -3.01 -14.60
CA LEU A 190 -3.47 -3.08 -13.73
C LEU A 190 -2.45 -1.98 -14.06
N SER A 191 -2.06 -1.83 -15.33
CA SER A 191 -1.15 -0.77 -15.78
C SER A 191 -1.68 0.62 -15.40
N SER A 192 -2.96 0.88 -15.66
CA SER A 192 -3.63 2.15 -15.31
C SER A 192 -3.65 2.42 -13.80
N LEU A 193 -3.68 1.37 -12.97
CA LEU A 193 -3.72 1.49 -11.52
C LEU A 193 -2.32 1.74 -10.95
N VAL A 194 -1.30 1.07 -11.49
CA VAL A 194 0.12 1.32 -11.14
C VAL A 194 0.56 2.71 -11.57
N LEU A 195 0.27 3.13 -12.81
CA LEU A 195 0.65 4.46 -13.30
C LEU A 195 0.02 5.59 -12.48
N ARG A 196 -1.21 5.40 -11.97
CA ARG A 196 -1.83 6.34 -11.01
C ARG A 196 -1.15 6.35 -9.65
N ALA A 197 -0.68 5.20 -9.16
CA ALA A 197 0.12 5.15 -7.94
C ALA A 197 1.45 5.88 -8.10
N LEU A 198 2.14 5.66 -9.24
CA LEU A 198 3.36 6.37 -9.58
C LEU A 198 3.14 7.87 -9.72
N ALA A 199 1.98 8.30 -10.23
CA ALA A 199 1.63 9.71 -10.34
C ALA A 199 1.44 10.32 -8.94
N ALA A 200 0.77 9.60 -8.03
CA ALA A 200 0.62 10.02 -6.64
C ALA A 200 1.97 10.09 -5.90
N LEU A 201 2.87 9.13 -6.13
CA LEU A 201 4.23 9.14 -5.55
C LEU A 201 5.02 10.37 -6.00
N HIS A 202 5.02 10.67 -7.29
CA HIS A 202 5.78 11.79 -7.86
C HIS A 202 5.02 13.13 -7.86
N ASP A 203 3.86 13.20 -7.18
CA ASP A 203 2.95 14.37 -7.16
C ASP A 203 2.68 14.98 -8.54
N GLY A 204 2.50 14.09 -9.51
CA GLY A 204 2.19 14.42 -10.90
C GLY A 204 0.77 14.05 -11.28
N ASP A 205 0.38 14.50 -12.47
CA ASP A 205 -0.87 14.05 -13.08
C ASP A 205 -0.75 12.62 -13.63
N PRO A 206 -1.83 11.82 -13.59
CA PRO A 206 -1.88 10.55 -14.30
C PRO A 206 -1.59 10.75 -15.80
N PRO A 207 -0.77 9.87 -16.41
CA PRO A 207 -0.37 10.01 -17.81
C PRO A 207 -1.57 9.88 -18.74
N ARG A 208 -1.71 10.82 -19.67
CA ARG A 208 -2.79 10.91 -20.66
C ARG A 208 -2.35 10.41 -22.04
N SER A 209 -1.05 10.40 -22.33
CA SER A 209 -0.49 9.96 -23.60
C SER A 209 0.42 8.72 -23.46
N ALA A 210 0.64 8.01 -24.57
CA ALA A 210 1.59 6.90 -24.61
C ALA A 210 3.05 7.34 -24.37
N ALA A 211 3.38 8.59 -24.70
CA ALA A 211 4.68 9.18 -24.38
C ALA A 211 4.83 9.39 -22.87
N GLU A 212 3.82 9.96 -22.21
CA GLU A 212 3.81 10.16 -20.75
C GLU A 212 3.87 8.83 -19.99
N ARG A 213 3.13 7.80 -20.43
CA ARG A 213 3.21 6.46 -19.82
C ARG A 213 4.61 5.86 -19.91
N ARG A 214 5.25 5.93 -21.09
CA ARG A 214 6.62 5.47 -21.28
C ARG A 214 7.61 6.25 -20.42
N ALA A 215 7.47 7.57 -20.34
CA ALA A 215 8.31 8.40 -19.48
C ALA A 215 8.15 8.04 -17.99
N GLN A 216 6.93 7.75 -17.54
CA GLN A 216 6.67 7.36 -16.17
C GLN A 216 7.24 5.98 -15.82
N TRP A 217 7.13 5.01 -16.74
CA TRP A 217 7.79 3.70 -16.61
C TRP A 217 9.31 3.84 -16.59
N ALA A 218 9.89 4.64 -17.49
CA ALA A 218 11.33 4.88 -17.54
C ALA A 218 11.86 5.47 -16.23
N ARG A 219 11.13 6.42 -15.62
CA ARG A 219 11.48 7.01 -14.32
C ARG A 219 11.62 5.99 -13.19
N VAL A 220 10.91 4.87 -13.26
CA VAL A 220 10.99 3.78 -12.27
C VAL A 220 11.84 2.60 -12.75
N GLY A 221 12.76 2.85 -13.68
CA GLY A 221 13.71 1.83 -14.16
C GLY A 221 13.08 0.79 -15.09
N ILE A 222 11.96 1.12 -15.74
CA ILE A 222 11.36 0.29 -16.78
C ILE A 222 11.68 0.90 -18.15
N ALA A 223 12.84 0.52 -18.67
CA ALA A 223 13.39 0.73 -20.00
C ALA A 223 14.89 0.37 -19.88
N ASP A 224 15.46 -0.26 -20.90
CA ASP A 224 16.87 -0.65 -20.91
C ASP A 224 17.75 0.57 -21.24
N ASP A 225 18.11 1.33 -20.20
CA ASP A 225 19.07 2.44 -20.31
C ASP A 225 20.05 2.41 -19.13
N GLU A 226 20.87 1.36 -19.10
CA GLU A 226 21.87 1.16 -18.04
C GLU A 226 23.04 2.17 -18.08
N LEU A 227 23.25 2.85 -19.21
CA LEU A 227 24.36 3.78 -19.41
C LEU A 227 23.99 5.22 -19.02
N SER A 228 22.74 5.64 -19.23
CA SER A 228 22.30 6.99 -18.83
C SER A 228 21.73 6.99 -17.41
N THR A 229 21.30 5.84 -16.88
CA THR A 229 20.92 5.71 -15.47
C THR A 229 22.18 5.76 -14.61
N THR A 230 22.36 6.87 -13.89
CA THR A 230 23.58 7.14 -13.11
C THR A 230 23.29 7.55 -11.68
N VAL A 231 24.31 7.43 -10.82
CA VAL A 231 24.36 7.98 -9.47
C VAL A 231 25.65 8.78 -9.30
N LEU A 232 25.56 9.94 -8.66
CA LEU A 232 26.72 10.77 -8.34
C LEU A 232 27.28 10.38 -6.98
N VAL A 233 28.60 10.22 -6.90
CA VAL A 233 29.29 9.84 -5.66
C VAL A 233 30.54 10.68 -5.45
N ALA A 234 30.91 10.90 -4.19
CA ALA A 234 32.16 11.54 -3.80
C ALA A 234 32.72 10.86 -2.54
N GLY A 235 34.04 10.88 -2.38
CA GLY A 235 34.69 10.40 -1.15
C GLY A 235 34.59 8.89 -0.86
N LEU A 236 33.91 8.12 -1.73
CA LEU A 236 33.81 6.67 -1.58
C LEU A 236 35.17 6.00 -1.80
N ARG A 237 35.56 5.14 -0.86
CA ARG A 237 36.83 4.39 -0.90
C ARG A 237 36.57 2.89 -0.69
N PRO A 238 35.86 2.23 -1.62
CA PRO A 238 35.63 0.79 -1.52
C PRO A 238 36.95 0.01 -1.60
N LEU A 239 37.02 -1.13 -0.95
CA LEU A 239 38.06 -2.15 -1.09
C LEU A 239 37.83 -2.96 -2.38
N GLY A 240 38.87 -3.68 -2.82
CA GLY A 240 38.79 -4.61 -3.95
C GLY A 240 39.41 -4.08 -5.25
N GLY A 241 39.78 -5.04 -6.11
CA GLY A 241 40.42 -4.77 -7.39
C GLY A 241 39.47 -4.46 -8.54
N GLY A 242 38.14 -4.45 -8.36
CA GLY A 242 37.16 -4.25 -9.42
C GLY A 242 37.28 -2.91 -10.16
N ALA A 243 36.78 -2.84 -11.40
CA ALA A 243 36.86 -1.63 -12.22
C ALA A 243 36.13 -0.45 -11.57
N LEU A 244 34.93 -0.68 -11.02
CA LEU A 244 34.17 0.33 -10.29
C LEU A 244 34.93 0.82 -9.05
N ALA A 245 35.49 -0.10 -8.26
CA ALA A 245 36.22 0.25 -7.05
C ALA A 245 37.47 1.11 -7.37
N ARG A 246 38.19 0.80 -8.45
CA ARG A 246 39.32 1.61 -8.93
C ARG A 246 38.89 2.99 -9.44
N LEU A 247 37.82 3.06 -10.24
CA LEU A 247 37.30 4.31 -10.78
C LEU A 247 36.91 5.28 -9.66
N VAL A 248 36.11 4.81 -8.71
CA VAL A 248 35.61 5.64 -7.62
C VAL A 248 36.74 6.06 -6.68
N ARG A 249 37.71 5.17 -6.39
CA ARG A 249 38.92 5.55 -5.63
C ARG A 249 39.77 6.59 -6.34
N LEU A 250 39.96 6.46 -7.67
CA LEU A 250 40.72 7.43 -8.47
C LEU A 250 40.09 8.83 -8.37
N CYS A 251 38.76 8.93 -8.54
CA CYS A 251 38.05 10.18 -8.36
C CYS A 251 38.18 10.71 -6.91
N ALA A 252 38.05 9.84 -5.90
CA ALA A 252 38.23 10.23 -4.51
C ALA A 252 39.65 10.74 -4.21
N ASP A 253 40.70 10.13 -4.76
CA ASP A 253 42.10 10.58 -4.62
C ASP A 253 42.36 11.90 -5.32
N ALA A 254 41.71 12.14 -6.45
CA ALA A 254 41.73 13.42 -7.15
C ALA A 254 40.87 14.51 -6.48
N GLY A 255 40.09 14.15 -5.46
CA GLY A 255 39.12 15.07 -4.85
C GLY A 255 38.02 15.49 -5.83
N GLN A 256 37.53 14.54 -6.62
CA GLN A 256 36.51 14.72 -7.64
C GLN A 256 35.30 13.83 -7.36
N ALA A 257 34.13 14.26 -7.82
CA ALA A 257 32.96 13.40 -7.91
C ALA A 257 33.10 12.39 -9.06
N ALA A 258 32.44 11.24 -8.94
CA ALA A 258 32.28 10.28 -10.01
C ALA A 258 30.79 10.14 -10.36
N SER A 259 30.49 10.04 -11.66
CA SER A 259 29.20 9.55 -12.14
C SER A 259 29.33 8.06 -12.42
N VAL A 260 28.56 7.25 -11.69
CA VAL A 260 28.59 5.79 -11.79
C VAL A 260 27.33 5.33 -12.50
N THR A 261 27.49 4.55 -13.57
CA THR A 261 26.37 4.03 -14.35
C THR A 261 25.79 2.76 -13.71
N LEU A 262 24.51 2.47 -14.00
CA LEU A 262 23.88 1.22 -13.59
C LEU A 262 24.63 -0.01 -14.13
N ALA A 263 25.13 0.06 -15.37
CA ALA A 263 25.93 -1.02 -15.96
C ALA A 263 27.18 -1.35 -15.12
N GLN A 264 27.87 -0.32 -14.60
CA GLN A 264 29.03 -0.50 -13.72
C GLN A 264 28.65 -1.12 -12.38
N LEU A 265 27.46 -0.80 -11.85
CA LEU A 265 26.95 -1.34 -10.58
C LEU A 265 26.46 -2.79 -10.69
N ARG A 266 26.01 -3.22 -11.87
CA ARG A 266 25.61 -4.62 -12.12
C ARG A 266 26.80 -5.56 -12.24
N ALA A 267 27.91 -5.06 -12.77
CA ALA A 267 29.16 -5.81 -12.89
C ALA A 267 30.30 -5.09 -12.13
N PRO A 268 30.19 -4.92 -10.80
CA PRO A 268 31.13 -4.10 -10.05
C PRO A 268 32.51 -4.76 -9.89
N GLY A 269 32.60 -6.08 -10.13
CA GLY A 269 33.75 -6.90 -9.80
C GLY A 269 33.94 -7.00 -8.29
N GLU A 270 35.18 -7.07 -7.82
CA GLU A 270 35.48 -6.92 -6.40
C GLU A 270 35.20 -5.48 -5.94
N PHE A 271 34.08 -5.31 -5.25
CA PHE A 271 33.64 -4.06 -4.63
C PHE A 271 33.12 -4.37 -3.23
N ALA A 272 33.81 -3.89 -2.20
CA ALA A 272 33.39 -4.08 -0.81
C ALA A 272 33.64 -2.80 -0.01
N THR A 273 32.85 -2.54 1.02
CA THR A 273 33.20 -1.55 2.04
C THR A 273 33.99 -2.20 3.17
N ASP A 274 34.77 -1.40 3.90
CA ASP A 274 35.42 -1.90 5.11
C ASP A 274 34.38 -2.08 6.23
N ALA A 275 33.86 -3.30 6.34
CA ALA A 275 32.85 -3.65 7.35
C ALA A 275 33.33 -3.43 8.79
N ARG A 276 34.65 -3.42 9.05
CA ARG A 276 35.19 -3.14 10.39
C ARG A 276 35.13 -1.65 10.71
N ALA A 277 35.37 -0.81 9.71
CA ALA A 277 35.27 0.64 9.84
C ALA A 277 33.83 1.14 9.96
N LYS A 278 32.83 0.33 9.51
CA LYS A 278 31.40 0.68 9.47
C LYS A 278 31.18 2.12 8.99
N PRO A 279 31.63 2.45 7.76
CA PRO A 279 31.65 3.83 7.31
C PRO A 279 30.23 4.40 7.28
N VAL A 280 30.11 5.66 7.69
CA VAL A 280 28.86 6.42 7.50
C VAL A 280 28.87 7.02 6.10
N VAL A 281 27.93 6.60 5.26
CA VAL A 281 27.69 7.17 3.94
C VAL A 281 26.53 8.14 4.06
N SER A 282 26.81 9.41 3.75
CA SER A 282 25.80 10.45 3.71
C SER A 282 25.15 10.48 2.34
N ILE A 283 23.83 10.67 2.30
CA ILE A 283 23.05 10.74 1.08
C ILE A 283 22.38 12.10 1.05
N VAL A 284 22.53 12.80 -0.07
CA VAL A 284 21.93 14.10 -0.34
C VAL A 284 21.06 14.01 -1.58
N GLU A 285 20.06 14.86 -1.68
CA GLU A 285 19.22 14.93 -2.87
C GLU A 285 19.88 15.79 -3.94
N ASN A 286 20.44 16.93 -3.55
CA ASN A 286 20.82 17.99 -4.48
C ASN A 286 22.31 17.92 -4.88
N PRO A 287 22.64 17.90 -6.20
CA PRO A 287 24.02 17.91 -6.68
C PRO A 287 24.86 19.10 -6.19
N SER A 288 24.23 20.25 -5.90
CA SER A 288 24.91 21.43 -5.36
C SER A 288 25.61 21.13 -4.03
N VAL A 289 24.99 20.35 -3.14
CA VAL A 289 25.58 20.01 -1.85
C VAL A 289 26.77 19.07 -2.02
N LEU A 290 26.68 18.12 -2.96
CA LEU A 290 27.82 17.28 -3.33
C LEU A 290 28.98 18.10 -3.91
N ALA A 291 28.70 19.07 -4.77
CA ALA A 291 29.72 19.98 -5.31
C ALA A 291 30.38 20.83 -4.23
N LEU A 292 29.60 21.36 -3.27
CA LEU A 292 30.11 22.10 -2.12
C LEU A 292 31.01 21.22 -1.24
N ALA A 293 30.62 19.97 -0.97
CA ALA A 293 31.43 19.02 -0.19
C ALA A 293 32.76 18.72 -0.89
N VAL A 294 32.72 18.40 -2.18
CA VAL A 294 33.92 18.15 -2.98
C VAL A 294 34.85 19.37 -2.96
N ARG A 295 34.33 20.58 -3.16
CA ARG A 295 35.12 21.83 -3.10
C ARG A 295 35.73 22.07 -1.71
N ARG A 296 35.00 21.75 -0.64
CA ARG A 296 35.42 22.00 0.75
C ARG A 296 36.49 21.03 1.24
N PHE A 297 36.39 19.76 0.86
CA PHE A 297 37.19 18.68 1.42
C PHE A 297 38.21 18.09 0.44
N GLY A 298 38.02 18.25 -0.87
CA GLY A 298 38.90 17.70 -1.89
C GLY A 298 39.12 16.19 -1.70
N PRO A 299 40.38 15.70 -1.72
CA PRO A 299 40.68 14.27 -1.54
C PRO A 299 40.27 13.66 -0.19
N ARG A 300 39.93 14.50 0.79
CA ARG A 300 39.46 14.12 2.13
C ARG A 300 37.93 14.18 2.28
N CYS A 301 37.19 14.30 1.17
CA CYS A 301 35.73 14.29 1.20
C CYS A 301 35.24 12.98 1.85
N PRO A 302 34.36 13.05 2.87
CA PRO A 302 33.71 11.86 3.41
C PRO A 302 32.84 11.18 2.34
N PRO A 303 32.52 9.88 2.52
CA PRO A 303 31.58 9.15 1.67
C PRO A 303 30.22 9.87 1.50
N LEU A 304 29.93 10.28 0.27
CA LEU A 304 28.71 11.00 -0.10
C LEU A 304 28.10 10.39 -1.37
N VAL A 305 26.78 10.20 -1.37
CA VAL A 305 25.98 9.78 -2.53
C VAL A 305 24.93 10.84 -2.79
N CYS A 306 24.70 11.19 -4.05
CA CYS A 306 23.66 12.14 -4.45
C CYS A 306 22.60 11.46 -5.31
N THR A 307 21.34 11.56 -4.92
CA THR A 307 20.22 10.94 -5.65
C THR A 307 19.78 11.76 -6.86
N SER A 308 20.02 13.07 -6.86
CA SER A 308 19.59 14.01 -7.92
C SER A 308 18.06 13.98 -8.11
N GLY A 309 17.32 14.10 -7.01
CA GLY A 309 15.86 13.92 -6.95
C GLY A 309 15.46 12.47 -6.64
N TRP A 310 14.41 11.98 -7.30
CA TRP A 310 13.88 10.62 -7.09
C TRP A 310 14.93 9.53 -7.31
N PRO A 311 15.12 8.59 -6.36
CA PRO A 311 16.16 7.58 -6.45
C PRO A 311 15.88 6.59 -7.57
N ASN A 312 16.72 6.61 -8.60
CA ASN A 312 16.68 5.64 -9.68
C ASN A 312 17.30 4.28 -9.26
N SER A 313 17.30 3.31 -10.17
CA SER A 313 17.83 1.97 -9.90
C SER A 313 19.34 1.93 -9.64
N ALA A 314 20.15 2.83 -10.20
CA ALA A 314 21.58 2.94 -9.87
C ALA A 314 21.78 3.41 -8.43
N VAL A 315 21.01 4.42 -7.99
CA VAL A 315 21.03 4.91 -6.60
C VAL A 315 20.71 3.75 -5.65
N LEU A 316 19.57 3.08 -5.83
CA LEU A 316 19.16 2.01 -4.90
C LEU A 316 20.10 0.81 -4.93
N LEU A 317 20.63 0.42 -6.09
CA LEU A 317 21.59 -0.67 -6.19
C LEU A 317 22.90 -0.33 -5.46
N LEU A 318 23.44 0.87 -5.65
CA LEU A 318 24.63 1.32 -4.92
C LEU A 318 24.38 1.33 -3.40
N LEU A 319 23.27 1.90 -2.95
CA LEU A 319 22.95 1.96 -1.51
C LEU A 319 22.83 0.56 -0.89
N ARG A 320 22.24 -0.41 -1.60
CA ARG A 320 22.21 -1.81 -1.18
C ARG A 320 23.60 -2.41 -1.09
N LEU A 321 24.44 -2.27 -2.11
CA LEU A 321 25.82 -2.75 -2.10
C LEU A 321 26.63 -2.19 -0.93
N LEU A 322 26.46 -0.90 -0.63
CA LEU A 322 27.12 -0.25 0.51
C LEU A 322 26.59 -0.78 1.86
N ALA A 323 25.27 -0.93 2.01
CA ALA A 323 24.65 -1.46 3.23
C ALA A 323 25.02 -2.93 3.48
N GLU A 324 25.03 -3.76 2.45
CA GLU A 324 25.46 -5.17 2.52
C GLU A 324 26.94 -5.29 2.92
N GLY A 325 27.77 -4.32 2.52
CA GLY A 325 29.15 -4.20 2.97
C GLY A 325 29.31 -3.62 4.40
N GLY A 326 28.21 -3.31 5.09
CA GLY A 326 28.21 -2.83 6.48
C GLY A 326 28.29 -1.32 6.66
N ALA A 327 28.06 -0.52 5.61
CA ALA A 327 27.96 0.94 5.74
C ALA A 327 26.67 1.36 6.46
N ALA A 328 26.78 2.37 7.33
CA ALA A 328 25.62 3.05 7.88
C ALA A 328 25.17 4.15 6.91
N LEU A 329 23.90 4.14 6.54
CA LEU A 329 23.34 5.10 5.58
C LEU A 329 22.54 6.18 6.31
N ARG A 330 22.74 7.44 5.93
CA ARG A 330 21.94 8.56 6.43
C ARG A 330 21.54 9.49 5.29
N TYR A 331 20.30 9.95 5.26
CA TYR A 331 19.72 10.70 4.14
C TYR A 331 19.24 12.09 4.56
N HIS A 332 19.53 13.08 3.75
CA HIS A 332 19.00 14.43 3.83
C HIS A 332 18.47 14.85 2.45
N GLY A 333 17.44 15.71 2.43
CA GLY A 333 16.84 16.27 1.22
C GLY A 333 16.07 17.54 1.57
N ASP A 334 15.33 18.08 0.60
CA ASP A 334 14.62 19.35 0.77
C ASP A 334 13.47 19.24 1.79
N PHE A 335 13.22 20.33 2.53
CA PHE A 335 12.02 20.47 3.34
C PHE A 335 10.88 21.05 2.52
N ASP A 336 10.37 20.25 1.59
CA ASP A 336 9.14 20.49 0.86
C ASP A 336 8.37 19.19 0.63
N GLY A 337 7.21 19.26 -0.01
CA GLY A 337 6.39 18.10 -0.28
C GLY A 337 7.10 17.00 -1.07
N GLU A 338 7.94 17.36 -2.05
CA GLU A 338 8.66 16.38 -2.88
C GLU A 338 9.83 15.76 -2.13
N GLY A 339 10.67 16.57 -1.48
CA GLY A 339 11.79 16.11 -0.67
C GLY A 339 11.34 15.17 0.45
N ILE A 340 10.20 15.44 1.11
CA ILE A 340 9.61 14.53 2.11
C ILE A 340 9.21 13.18 1.50
N ARG A 341 8.63 13.15 0.29
CA ARG A 341 8.27 11.89 -0.39
C ARG A 341 9.50 11.12 -0.86
N ILE A 342 10.52 11.81 -1.37
CA ILE A 342 11.80 11.21 -1.78
C ILE A 342 12.48 10.59 -0.55
N ALA A 343 12.55 11.32 0.57
CA ALA A 343 13.09 10.84 1.83
C ALA A 343 12.34 9.58 2.31
N ALA A 344 11.01 9.62 2.39
CA ALA A 344 10.19 8.46 2.75
C ALA A 344 10.50 7.25 1.87
N HIS A 345 10.68 7.48 0.56
CA HIS A 345 11.03 6.42 -0.37
C HIS A 345 12.42 5.84 -0.15
N VAL A 346 13.45 6.66 0.02
CA VAL A 346 14.81 6.18 0.31
C VAL A 346 14.82 5.39 1.62
N LEU A 347 14.17 5.89 2.66
CA LEU A 347 14.11 5.27 3.99
C LEU A 347 13.35 3.94 3.98
N ALA A 348 12.25 3.84 3.22
CA ALA A 348 11.48 2.61 3.09
C ALA A 348 12.21 1.53 2.28
N ARG A 349 13.05 1.94 1.32
CA ARG A 349 13.72 1.03 0.37
C ARG A 349 15.12 0.59 0.78
N THR A 350 15.69 1.21 1.81
CA THR A 350 17.08 1.01 2.21
C THR A 350 17.20 0.98 3.74
N SER A 351 18.41 0.79 4.25
CA SER A 351 18.71 0.91 5.68
C SER A 351 18.97 2.36 6.13
N ALA A 352 18.74 3.35 5.25
CA ALA A 352 18.97 4.75 5.57
C ALA A 352 18.17 5.23 6.78
N ARG A 353 18.70 6.26 7.44
CA ARG A 353 18.06 6.99 8.54
C ARG A 353 18.00 8.48 8.20
N PRO A 354 17.00 9.22 8.69
CA PRO A 354 16.93 10.67 8.50
C PRO A 354 18.18 11.33 9.09
N TRP A 355 18.76 12.28 8.37
CA TRP A 355 19.89 13.10 8.79
C TRP A 355 19.51 14.57 8.66
N ARG A 356 19.43 15.27 9.80
CA ARG A 356 18.94 16.65 9.87
C ARG A 356 17.61 16.86 9.14
N MET A 357 16.70 15.92 9.36
CA MET A 357 15.40 15.83 8.67
C MET A 357 14.25 15.82 9.69
N ALA A 358 14.47 16.28 10.93
CA ALA A 358 13.42 16.36 11.96
C ALA A 358 12.75 17.74 11.98
N ALA A 359 11.60 17.86 12.66
CA ALA A 359 10.88 19.11 12.86
C ALA A 359 11.76 20.19 13.50
N ALA A 360 12.64 19.79 14.43
CA ALA A 360 13.61 20.69 15.05
C ALA A 360 14.63 21.25 14.03
N ASP A 361 15.09 20.43 13.08
CA ASP A 361 16.01 20.87 12.02
C ASP A 361 15.32 21.84 11.07
N TYR A 362 14.07 21.56 10.69
CA TYR A 362 13.26 22.47 9.88
C TYR A 362 13.06 23.83 10.58
N ARG A 363 12.62 23.82 11.85
CA ARG A 363 12.41 25.05 12.65
C ARG A 363 13.70 25.87 12.76
N ALA A 364 14.85 25.22 12.92
CA ALA A 364 16.15 25.90 12.94
C ALA A 364 16.50 26.50 11.57
N ALA A 365 16.18 25.83 10.47
CA ALA A 365 16.45 26.31 9.12
C ALA A 365 15.54 27.48 8.73
N VAL A 366 14.24 27.37 8.95
CA VAL A 366 13.26 28.44 8.62
C VAL A 366 13.47 29.69 9.47
N ALA A 367 13.97 29.56 10.70
CA ALA A 367 14.36 30.72 11.51
C ALA A 367 15.51 31.54 10.88
N ARG A 368 16.40 30.90 10.11
CA ARG A 368 17.50 31.56 9.38
C ARG A 368 17.08 32.05 7.99
N ALA A 369 16.11 31.38 7.38
CA ALA A 369 15.58 31.71 6.06
C ALA A 369 14.03 31.74 6.10
N PRO A 370 13.41 32.80 6.67
CA PRO A 370 11.97 32.84 6.92
C PRO A 370 11.11 33.11 5.67
N HIS A 371 11.74 33.20 4.50
CA HIS A 371 11.09 33.53 3.24
C HIS A 371 11.49 32.51 2.17
N GLY A 372 10.50 31.97 1.49
CA GLY A 372 10.65 30.99 0.42
C GLY A 372 9.31 30.69 -0.24
N PRO A 373 9.30 29.86 -1.29
CA PRO A 373 8.05 29.42 -1.90
C PRO A 373 7.26 28.51 -0.94
N PRO A 374 5.95 28.32 -1.19
CA PRO A 374 5.18 27.35 -0.43
C PRO A 374 5.70 25.94 -0.70
N PRO A 375 5.57 25.02 0.28
CA PRO A 375 6.15 23.67 0.22
C PRO A 375 5.42 22.69 -0.71
N GLY A 376 4.39 23.13 -1.44
CA GLY A 376 3.59 22.25 -2.30
C GLY A 376 2.75 21.24 -1.52
N ARG A 377 2.42 20.10 -2.14
CA ARG A 377 1.60 19.06 -1.49
C ARG A 377 2.42 18.34 -0.42
N LEU A 378 2.04 18.53 0.83
CA LEU A 378 2.64 17.83 1.96
C LEU A 378 2.03 16.42 2.15
N THR A 379 2.88 15.48 2.55
CA THR A 379 2.50 14.15 3.03
C THR A 379 3.16 13.93 4.38
N GLU A 380 2.59 13.06 5.22
CA GLU A 380 3.17 12.72 6.52
C GLU A 380 4.61 12.20 6.35
N ALA A 381 5.49 12.55 7.29
CA ALA A 381 6.86 12.07 7.36
C ALA A 381 6.94 10.88 8.35
N PRO A 382 7.16 9.63 7.87
CA PRO A 382 7.10 8.45 8.74
C PRO A 382 8.13 8.41 9.88
N TRP A 383 9.18 9.24 9.81
CA TRP A 383 10.24 9.29 10.81
C TRP A 383 10.06 10.38 11.87
N ASP A 384 9.19 11.36 11.62
CA ASP A 384 8.89 12.45 12.56
C ASP A 384 7.48 13.00 12.31
N PRO A 385 6.50 12.69 13.19
CA PRO A 385 5.12 13.12 12.99
C PRO A 385 4.94 14.64 13.09
N GLU A 386 5.84 15.37 13.75
CA GLU A 386 5.73 16.83 13.89
C GLU A 386 6.26 17.60 12.68
N LEU A 387 7.02 16.95 11.80
CA LEU A 387 7.74 17.64 10.73
C LEU A 387 6.80 18.28 9.72
N THR A 388 5.83 17.51 9.23
CA THR A 388 4.87 18.00 8.23
C THR A 388 4.02 19.13 8.78
N ASP A 389 3.62 19.04 10.05
CA ASP A 389 2.88 20.09 10.75
C ASP A 389 3.71 21.37 10.91
N ALA A 390 5.00 21.24 11.27
CA ALA A 390 5.91 22.38 11.35
C ALA A 390 6.08 23.06 9.97
N ILE A 391 6.24 22.28 8.90
CA ILE A 391 6.33 22.84 7.53
C ILE A 391 5.02 23.54 7.13
N ALA A 392 3.87 22.97 7.49
CA ALA A 392 2.56 23.57 7.21
C ALA A 392 2.31 24.86 7.99
N GLU A 393 2.74 24.94 9.26
CA GLU A 393 2.63 26.12 10.12
C GLU A 393 3.38 27.32 9.54
N HIS A 394 4.62 27.10 9.10
CA HIS A 394 5.46 28.16 8.53
C HIS A 394 5.17 28.41 7.04
N ASN A 395 4.66 27.42 6.32
CA ASN A 395 4.31 27.47 4.89
C ASN A 395 5.47 27.95 3.99
N VAL A 396 6.69 27.51 4.31
CA VAL A 396 7.93 27.85 3.58
C VAL A 396 8.71 26.57 3.29
N SER A 397 9.09 26.36 2.03
CA SER A 397 10.07 25.33 1.70
C SER A 397 11.49 25.78 2.00
N ILE A 398 12.32 24.82 2.42
CA ILE A 398 13.76 25.03 2.62
C ILE A 398 14.51 24.05 1.73
N VAL A 399 15.20 24.57 0.72
CA VAL A 399 16.09 23.78 -0.15
C VAL A 399 17.39 23.43 0.57
N GLU A 400 18.01 22.32 0.16
CA GLU A 400 19.21 21.74 0.75
C GLU A 400 20.37 22.76 0.86
N GLU A 401 20.51 23.65 -0.12
CA GLU A 401 21.57 24.67 -0.14
C GLU A 401 21.51 25.62 1.05
N LEU A 402 20.32 25.89 1.60
CA LEU A 402 20.14 26.80 2.74
C LEU A 402 20.64 26.17 4.05
N VAL A 403 20.77 24.85 4.10
CA VAL A 403 21.26 24.10 5.25
C VAL A 403 22.61 23.44 5.00
N ALA A 404 23.20 23.62 3.81
CA ALA A 404 24.46 23.02 3.38
C ALA A 404 25.61 23.24 4.37
N ASP A 405 25.73 24.42 4.99
CA ASP A 405 26.77 24.68 6.00
C ASP A 405 26.69 23.69 7.18
N SER A 406 25.48 23.36 7.64
CA SER A 406 25.26 22.42 8.74
C SER A 406 25.57 20.99 8.32
N LEU A 407 25.20 20.60 7.09
CA LEU A 407 25.53 19.29 6.52
C LEU A 407 27.04 19.12 6.35
N LEU A 408 27.72 20.15 5.85
CA LEU A 408 29.18 20.16 5.71
C LEU A 408 29.88 20.10 7.06
N ALA A 409 29.36 20.76 8.10
CA ALA A 409 29.90 20.66 9.45
C ALA A 409 29.84 19.22 9.99
N ASP A 410 28.73 18.53 9.81
CA ASP A 410 28.56 17.12 10.19
C ASP A 410 29.47 16.18 9.39
N LEU A 411 29.68 16.47 8.11
CA LEU A 411 30.64 15.75 7.26
C LEU A 411 32.08 15.94 7.77
N ALA A 412 32.45 17.15 8.18
CA ALA A 412 33.76 17.44 8.76
C ALA A 412 33.99 16.71 10.08
N ALA A 413 32.96 16.65 10.94
CA ALA A 413 33.01 15.90 12.20
C ALA A 413 33.20 14.39 11.96
N ALA A 414 32.46 13.83 10.99
CA ALA A 414 32.59 12.43 10.61
C ALA A 414 34.00 12.08 10.05
N ALA A 415 34.63 12.99 9.29
CA ALA A 415 36.01 12.82 8.81
C ALA A 415 37.08 12.88 9.89
N SER A 416 36.81 13.56 11.02
CA SER A 416 37.82 13.86 12.05
C SER A 416 37.95 12.76 13.12
N GLY A 417 37.10 11.73 13.11
CA GLY A 417 37.24 10.56 13.97
C GLY A 417 36.54 10.64 15.35
N ASP A 418 35.76 11.67 15.64
CA ASP A 418 34.94 11.77 16.87
C ASP A 418 33.60 11.00 16.75
N GLY A 419 33.64 9.82 16.13
CA GLY A 419 32.50 8.95 15.82
C GLY A 419 31.86 8.28 17.03
N ARG A 420 31.49 9.05 18.06
CA ARG A 420 30.44 8.66 18.99
C ARG A 420 29.14 9.22 18.43
N ALA A 421 28.25 8.34 17.98
CA ALA A 421 26.88 8.73 17.68
C ALA A 421 26.32 9.54 18.87
N PRO A 422 25.69 10.70 18.67
CA PRO A 422 24.88 11.29 19.73
C PRO A 422 23.84 10.25 20.15
N GLY A 423 23.67 10.08 21.46
CA GLY A 423 22.93 8.99 22.09
C GLY A 423 21.60 8.69 21.39
N LEU A 424 21.50 7.49 20.83
CA LEU A 424 20.21 6.82 20.66
C LEU A 424 19.74 6.48 22.08
N ASP A 425 18.86 7.30 22.65
CA ASP A 425 18.13 6.95 23.87
C ASP A 425 17.22 5.76 23.56
N LEU A 426 17.75 4.57 23.83
CA LEU A 426 17.01 3.32 23.91
C LEU A 426 16.90 2.95 25.37
N ASP A 427 16.04 3.64 26.13
CA ASP A 427 15.51 3.11 27.37
C ASP A 427 14.13 3.72 27.61
N GLY A 428 13.08 2.91 27.39
CA GLY A 428 11.73 3.37 27.68
C GLY A 428 10.55 2.52 27.24
N VAL A 429 10.66 1.20 27.03
CA VAL A 429 9.47 0.31 27.10
C VAL A 429 9.88 -1.04 27.66
N GLY A 430 9.45 -1.33 28.88
CA GLY A 430 9.58 -2.65 29.50
C GLY A 430 8.70 -3.70 28.81
N GLY A 431 9.08 -4.97 28.96
CA GLY A 431 8.17 -6.09 28.71
C GLY A 431 8.80 -7.32 28.07
N GLU A 432 9.06 -8.31 28.92
CA GLU A 432 9.01 -9.75 28.67
C GLU A 432 9.98 -10.43 27.67
N LYS A 433 10.90 -11.19 28.27
CA LYS A 433 11.62 -12.30 27.68
C LYS A 433 10.65 -13.42 27.25
N VAL A 434 10.63 -13.77 25.97
CA VAL A 434 10.30 -15.13 25.53
C VAL A 434 11.40 -15.60 24.57
N GLY A 435 12.17 -16.59 25.02
CA GLY A 435 13.23 -17.20 24.24
C GLY A 435 12.68 -18.14 23.17
N ARG A 436 13.23 -18.04 21.96
CA ARG A 436 13.25 -19.15 21.00
C ARG A 436 14.62 -19.23 20.34
N ALA A 437 15.29 -20.35 20.59
CA ALA A 437 16.54 -20.74 19.97
C ALA A 437 16.33 -21.11 18.50
N PHE A 438 17.24 -20.67 17.63
CA PHE A 438 17.45 -21.22 16.30
C PHE A 438 18.93 -21.61 16.17
N SER A 439 19.20 -22.90 16.05
CA SER A 439 20.51 -23.46 15.66
C SER A 439 20.60 -23.54 14.13
N PRO A 440 21.75 -23.24 13.52
CA PRO A 440 21.98 -23.53 12.10
C PRO A 440 22.63 -24.92 11.94
N LEU A 441 22.01 -25.78 11.13
CA LEU A 441 22.62 -27.03 10.65
C LEU A 441 23.55 -26.71 9.48
N SER A 442 24.81 -27.06 9.66
CA SER A 442 25.89 -27.01 8.68
C SER A 442 25.86 -28.29 7.83
N GLY A 443 25.89 -28.15 6.51
CA GLY A 443 25.95 -29.27 5.57
C GLY A 443 26.74 -28.90 4.32
N ARG A 444 28.08 -28.97 4.40
CA ARG A 444 28.99 -28.92 3.25
C ARG A 444 28.99 -30.28 2.56
N ALA A 445 28.68 -30.33 1.27
CA ALA A 445 29.01 -31.46 0.40
C ALA A 445 30.04 -31.00 -0.63
N THR A 446 31.26 -31.52 -0.48
CA THR A 446 32.40 -31.37 -1.38
C THR A 446 32.23 -32.36 -2.53
N ILE A 447 32.25 -31.90 -3.79
CA ILE A 447 32.37 -32.77 -4.96
C ILE A 447 33.76 -32.54 -5.57
N SER A 448 34.53 -33.62 -5.65
CA SER A 448 35.82 -33.70 -6.35
C SER A 448 35.63 -34.55 -7.63
N PRO A 449 36.31 -34.23 -8.75
CA PRO A 449 36.04 -34.84 -10.04
C PRO A 449 36.75 -36.19 -10.19
N ARG A 450 36.08 -37.18 -10.79
CA ARG A 450 36.69 -38.41 -11.30
C ARG A 450 36.95 -38.27 -12.80
N THR A 451 38.23 -38.40 -13.13
CA THR A 451 38.80 -38.81 -14.42
C THR A 451 38.09 -40.02 -15.02
N VAL A 452 37.79 -39.96 -16.32
CA VAL A 452 37.62 -41.12 -17.19
C VAL A 452 38.51 -40.89 -18.41
N THR A 453 39.53 -41.73 -18.53
CA THR A 453 40.31 -41.96 -19.74
C THR A 453 39.66 -43.08 -20.54
N GLU A 454 39.40 -42.82 -21.82
CA GLU A 454 39.87 -43.63 -22.96
C GLU A 454 40.29 -42.68 -24.08
#